data_AF-A0A1B6L080-F1
#
_entry.id   AF-A0A1B6L080-F1
#
_cell.length_a   1.000
_cell.length_b   1.000
_cell.length_c   1.000
_cell.angle_alpha   90.00
_cell.angle_beta   90.00
_cell.angle_gamma   90.00
#
_symmetry.space_group_name_H-M   'P 1'
#
loop_
_entity.id
_entity.type
_entity.pdbx_description
1 polymer ?
#
loop_
_entity_poly.entity_id
_entity_poly.type
_entity_poly.pdbx_seq_one_letter_code
_entity_poly.pdbx_strand_id
1 'polypeptide(L)'
;MREDWTPIKLDVAVDMPDTVDLSPLRGQGLREGEEPLPDLQGDPPPVQLNMDAVRALTDMGFPVESAKKAVYFTQNQGLEPATNWIMEHIGDSDFADPFVPPGLNKSSSQVFTPNEEAV
;
A
#
# COMPACT_ATOMS: atom_id res chain seq x y z
N MET A 1 23.98 -16.36 -7.28
CA MET A 1 23.92 -15.39 -6.18
C MET A 1 24.39 -16.13 -4.93
N ARG A 2 25.37 -15.62 -4.16
CA ARG A 2 25.80 -16.31 -2.93
C ARG A 2 24.70 -16.16 -1.87
N GLU A 3 24.52 -17.18 -1.03
CA GLU A 3 23.43 -17.26 -0.05
C GLU A 3 23.62 -16.30 1.14
N ASP A 4 24.83 -15.76 1.33
CA ASP A 4 25.21 -14.98 2.53
C ASP A 4 25.08 -13.46 2.41
N TRP A 5 24.23 -12.94 1.50
CA TRP A 5 23.99 -11.48 1.26
C TRP A 5 25.25 -10.62 1.11
N THR A 6 26.41 -11.23 0.88
CA THR A 6 27.69 -10.55 0.83
C THR A 6 27.82 -9.87 -0.54
N PRO A 7 28.09 -8.55 -0.59
CA PRO A 7 28.22 -7.85 -1.86
C PRO A 7 29.39 -8.43 -2.64
N ILE A 8 29.17 -8.67 -3.93
CA ILE A 8 30.19 -9.18 -4.84
C ILE A 8 30.38 -8.21 -5.98
N LYS A 9 31.64 -8.04 -6.41
CA LYS A 9 31.93 -7.37 -7.66
C LYS A 9 31.43 -8.25 -8.80
N LEU A 10 30.56 -7.71 -9.64
CA LEU A 10 30.15 -8.34 -10.88
C LEU A 10 31.33 -8.18 -11.87
N ASP A 11 32.04 -9.27 -12.12
CA ASP A 11 33.16 -9.29 -13.07
C ASP A 11 32.64 -9.53 -14.49
N VAL A 12 32.10 -8.46 -15.08
CA VAL A 12 31.53 -8.45 -16.43
C VAL A 12 32.08 -7.29 -17.22
N ALA A 13 32.39 -7.55 -18.50
CA ALA A 13 32.66 -6.50 -19.47
C ALA A 13 31.33 -6.07 -20.09
N VAL A 14 31.02 -4.79 -20.01
CA VAL A 14 29.87 -4.19 -20.69
C VAL A 14 30.42 -3.31 -21.80
N ASP A 15 30.19 -3.70 -23.05
CA ASP A 15 30.59 -2.90 -24.21
C ASP A 15 29.71 -1.66 -24.28
N MET A 16 30.29 -0.52 -23.89
CA MET A 16 29.60 0.77 -23.83
C MET A 16 29.90 1.58 -25.09
N PRO A 17 28.88 2.03 -25.85
CA PRO A 17 29.11 2.79 -27.07
C PRO A 17 29.53 4.23 -26.76
N ASP A 18 30.37 4.83 -27.61
CA ASP A 18 30.86 6.21 -27.45
C ASP A 18 29.75 7.27 -27.45
N THR A 19 28.59 6.96 -28.02
CA THR A 19 27.41 7.84 -28.04
C THR A 19 26.16 7.01 -27.76
N VAL A 20 25.31 7.51 -26.85
CA VAL A 20 24.09 6.83 -26.42
C VAL A 20 22.91 7.77 -26.55
N ASP A 21 21.89 7.38 -27.33
CA ASP A 21 20.62 8.11 -27.39
C ASP A 21 19.66 7.58 -26.32
N LEU A 22 19.33 8.42 -25.34
CA LEU A 22 18.42 8.11 -24.23
C LEU A 22 16.99 8.63 -24.47
N SER A 23 16.73 9.28 -25.61
CA SER A 23 15.40 9.75 -26.00
C SER A 23 14.28 8.72 -25.86
N PRO A 24 14.46 7.41 -26.19
CA PRO A 24 13.39 6.43 -26.04
C PRO A 24 13.02 6.10 -24.58
N LEU A 25 13.88 6.44 -23.60
CA LEU A 25 13.59 6.22 -22.18
C LEU A 25 12.77 7.34 -21.55
N ARG A 26 12.38 8.36 -22.33
CA ARG A 26 11.56 9.47 -21.85
C ARG A 26 10.15 8.97 -21.52
N GLY A 27 9.75 9.12 -20.26
CA GLY A 27 8.39 8.83 -19.81
C GLY A 27 7.35 9.70 -20.54
N GLN A 28 6.23 9.09 -20.92
CA GLN A 28 5.18 9.75 -21.72
C GLN A 28 3.94 10.14 -20.90
N GLY A 29 3.96 9.91 -19.58
CA GLY A 29 2.82 10.16 -18.70
C GLY A 29 1.66 9.19 -18.96
N LEU A 30 0.47 9.57 -18.49
CA LEU A 30 -0.78 8.84 -18.71
C LEU A 30 -1.18 8.87 -20.20
N ARG A 31 -1.48 7.72 -20.79
CA ARG A 31 -1.80 7.59 -22.23
C ARG A 31 -3.30 7.45 -22.50
N GLU A 32 -3.69 7.69 -23.75
CA GLU A 32 -5.04 7.42 -24.23
C GLU A 32 -5.38 5.92 -24.06
N GLY A 33 -6.41 5.63 -23.26
CA GLY A 33 -6.82 4.25 -22.93
C GLY A 33 -6.28 3.73 -21.59
N GLU A 34 -5.42 4.49 -20.90
CA GLU A 34 -5.08 4.21 -19.50
C GLU A 34 -6.11 4.89 -18.59
N GLU A 35 -6.77 4.09 -17.75
CA GLU A 35 -7.65 4.60 -16.70
C GLU A 35 -6.79 4.96 -15.49
N PRO A 36 -6.77 6.23 -15.04
CA PRO A 36 -6.05 6.59 -13.82
C PRO A 36 -6.68 5.84 -12.64
N LEU A 37 -5.84 5.41 -11.69
CA LEU A 37 -6.36 4.90 -10.43
C LEU A 37 -7.28 5.96 -9.81
N PRO A 38 -8.44 5.58 -9.24
CA PRO A 38 -9.35 6.53 -8.63
C PRO A 38 -8.60 7.38 -7.61
N ASP A 39 -8.69 8.71 -7.77
CA ASP A 39 -8.32 9.59 -6.69
C ASP A 39 -9.17 9.21 -5.48
N LEU A 40 -8.52 9.05 -4.33
CA LEU A 40 -9.21 8.95 -3.05
C LEU A 40 -9.77 10.35 -2.71
N GLN A 41 -10.80 10.79 -3.46
CA GLN A 41 -11.42 12.09 -3.29
C GLN A 41 -12.47 12.02 -2.19
N GLY A 42 -12.16 12.67 -1.08
CA GLY A 42 -13.01 12.86 0.08
C GLY A 42 -12.26 12.53 1.36
N ASP A 43 -12.50 13.31 2.42
CA ASP A 43 -12.27 12.77 3.75
C ASP A 43 -13.11 11.49 3.85
N PRO A 44 -12.51 10.32 4.12
CA PRO A 44 -13.28 9.10 4.29
C PRO A 44 -14.35 9.37 5.35
N PRO A 45 -15.59 8.87 5.15
CA PRO A 45 -16.65 9.06 6.13
C PRO A 45 -16.12 8.64 7.51
N PRO A 46 -16.45 9.39 8.57
CA PRO A 46 -15.93 9.11 9.90
C PRO A 46 -16.22 7.65 10.23
N VAL A 47 -15.15 6.88 10.42
CA VAL A 47 -15.21 5.44 10.63
C VAL A 47 -15.83 5.21 12.02
N GLN A 48 -17.14 4.94 12.05
CA GLN A 48 -17.83 4.57 13.28
C GLN A 48 -17.53 3.11 13.57
N LEU A 49 -16.53 2.86 14.42
CA LEU A 49 -16.22 1.51 14.89
C LEU A 49 -16.99 1.23 16.18
N ASN A 50 -17.63 0.08 16.24
CA ASN A 50 -18.16 -0.45 17.48
C ASN A 50 -17.00 -0.86 18.40
N MET A 51 -16.64 0.03 19.34
CA MET A 51 -15.55 -0.20 20.28
C MET A 51 -15.80 -1.36 21.23
N ASP A 52 -17.06 -1.75 21.48
CA ASP A 52 -17.37 -2.93 22.30
C ASP A 52 -16.97 -4.22 21.57
N ALA A 53 -17.18 -4.29 20.25
CA ALA A 53 -16.72 -5.41 19.43
C ALA A 53 -15.20 -5.45 19.31
N VAL A 54 -14.55 -4.29 19.13
CA VAL A 54 -13.07 -4.18 19.11
C VAL A 54 -12.48 -4.64 20.45
N ARG A 55 -13.08 -4.23 21.57
CA ARG A 55 -12.64 -4.64 22.91
C ARG A 55 -12.81 -6.13 23.12
N ALA A 56 -13.94 -6.72 22.75
CA ALA A 56 -14.15 -8.16 22.87
C ALA A 56 -13.11 -8.98 22.07
N LEU A 57 -12.77 -8.55 20.84
CA LEU A 57 -11.72 -9.17 20.03
C LEU A 57 -10.32 -8.99 20.64
N THR A 58 -10.07 -7.83 21.23
CA THR A 58 -8.80 -7.56 21.93
C THR A 58 -8.68 -8.42 23.20
N ASP A 59 -9.78 -8.59 23.95
CA ASP A 59 -9.85 -9.45 25.13
C ASP A 59 -9.65 -10.94 24.76
N MET A 60 -10.03 -11.34 23.54
CA MET A 60 -9.72 -12.67 22.97
C MET A 60 -8.24 -12.84 22.58
N GLY A 61 -7.46 -11.76 22.57
CA GLY A 61 -6.03 -11.75 22.28
C GLY A 61 -5.65 -11.34 20.85
N PHE A 62 -6.59 -10.86 20.04
CA PHE A 62 -6.27 -10.32 18.72
C PHE A 62 -5.67 -8.92 18.82
N PRO A 63 -4.73 -8.54 17.93
CA PRO A 63 -4.20 -7.18 17.89
C PRO A 63 -5.33 -6.15 17.68
N VAL A 64 -5.24 -5.04 18.39
CA VAL A 64 -6.24 -3.95 18.33
C VAL A 64 -6.45 -3.44 16.91
N GLU A 65 -5.38 -3.38 16.12
CA GLU A 65 -5.45 -2.88 14.74
C GLU A 65 -6.17 -3.86 13.80
N SER A 66 -5.94 -5.16 13.96
CA SER A 66 -6.67 -6.23 13.26
C SER A 66 -8.15 -6.24 13.65
N ALA A 67 -8.45 -6.01 14.94
CA ALA A 67 -9.82 -5.89 15.42
C ALA A 67 -10.55 -4.68 14.81
N LYS A 68 -9.87 -3.53 14.68
CA LYS A 68 -10.40 -2.36 13.96
C LYS A 68 -10.64 -2.66 12.48
N LYS A 69 -9.69 -3.31 11.79
CA LYS A 69 -9.82 -3.76 10.39
C LYS A 69 -11.06 -4.66 10.22
N ALA A 70 -11.19 -5.67 11.07
CA ALA A 70 -12.29 -6.63 11.01
C ALA A 70 -13.66 -5.97 11.19
N VAL A 71 -13.81 -5.12 12.22
CA VAL A 71 -15.05 -4.40 12.49
C VAL A 71 -15.39 -3.43 11.35
N TYR A 72 -14.37 -2.84 10.72
CA TYR A 72 -14.53 -1.97 9.56
C TYR A 72 -15.03 -2.72 8.32
N PHE A 73 -14.36 -3.80 7.91
CA PHE A 73 -14.72 -4.56 6.70
C PHE A 73 -16.03 -5.34 6.86
N THR A 74 -16.38 -5.71 8.09
CA THR A 74 -17.68 -6.34 8.40
C THR A 74 -18.80 -5.34 8.66
N GLN A 75 -18.56 -4.03 8.51
CA GLN A 75 -19.56 -2.97 8.65
C GLN A 75 -20.34 -3.00 9.98
N ASN A 76 -19.65 -3.30 11.09
CA ASN A 76 -20.26 -3.44 12.42
C ASN A 76 -21.38 -4.50 12.54
N GLN A 77 -21.38 -5.55 11.70
CA GLN A 77 -22.41 -6.61 11.75
C GLN A 77 -22.36 -7.50 13.01
N GLY A 78 -21.37 -7.32 13.89
CA GLY A 78 -21.27 -8.00 15.18
C GLY A 78 -19.90 -8.64 15.42
N LEU A 79 -19.77 -9.34 16.56
CA LEU A 79 -18.52 -10.00 16.97
C LEU A 79 -18.19 -11.23 16.12
N GLU A 80 -19.21 -12.03 15.80
CA GLU A 80 -19.08 -13.28 15.03
C GLU A 80 -18.55 -13.06 13.60
N PRO A 81 -19.12 -12.15 12.77
CA PRO A 81 -18.57 -11.88 11.45
C PRO A 81 -17.18 -11.27 11.50
N ALA A 82 -16.89 -10.40 12.49
CA ALA A 82 -15.56 -9.81 12.65
C ALA A 82 -14.51 -10.88 13.03
N THR A 83 -14.87 -11.85 13.86
CA THR A 83 -13.98 -12.99 14.19
C THR A 83 -13.71 -13.84 12.96
N ASN A 84 -14.73 -14.12 12.14
CA ASN A 84 -14.55 -14.89 10.92
C ASN A 84 -13.60 -14.17 9.93
N TRP A 85 -13.77 -12.86 9.77
CA TRP A 85 -12.88 -12.05 8.94
C TRP A 85 -11.43 -12.11 9.43
N ILE A 86 -11.20 -12.02 10.74
CA ILE A 86 -9.86 -12.16 11.34
C ILE A 86 -9.25 -13.51 11.00
N MET A 87 -10.01 -14.61 11.13
CA MET A 87 -9.49 -15.95 10.86
C MET A 87 -9.12 -16.14 9.38
N GLU A 88 -9.84 -15.50 8.46
CA GLU A 88 -9.53 -15.51 7.03
C GLU A 88 -8.26 -14.72 6.69
N HIS A 89 -7.93 -13.69 7.47
CA HIS A 89 -6.84 -12.73 7.19
C HIS A 89 -5.67 -12.81 8.19
N ILE A 90 -5.68 -13.79 9.11
CA ILE A 90 -4.66 -13.93 10.17
C ILE A 90 -3.25 -14.23 9.62
N GLY A 91 -3.18 -14.77 8.40
CA GLY A 91 -1.93 -15.09 7.71
C GLY A 91 -1.33 -13.93 6.92
N ASP A 92 -2.02 -12.80 6.82
CA ASP A 92 -1.57 -11.67 6.00
C ASP A 92 -0.40 -10.95 6.66
N SER A 93 0.57 -10.52 5.86
CA SER A 93 1.76 -9.83 6.35
C SER A 93 1.46 -8.48 7.02
N ASP A 94 0.34 -7.86 6.64
CA ASP A 94 -0.12 -6.58 7.18
C ASP A 94 -1.16 -6.75 8.30
N PHE A 95 -1.42 -7.97 8.76
CA PHE A 95 -2.51 -8.26 9.72
C PHE A 95 -2.47 -7.37 10.96
N ALA A 96 -1.28 -7.13 11.52
CA ALA A 96 -1.06 -6.32 12.72
C ALA A 96 -0.71 -4.84 12.41
N ASP A 97 -0.65 -4.45 11.14
CA ASP A 97 -0.28 -3.08 10.77
C ASP A 97 -1.37 -2.08 11.20
N PRO A 98 -0.98 -0.83 11.55
CA PRO A 98 -1.91 0.22 11.91
C PRO A 98 -3.05 0.35 10.91
N PHE A 99 -4.29 0.32 11.40
CA PHE A 99 -5.44 0.43 10.52
C PHE A 99 -5.54 1.86 9.96
N VAL A 100 -5.30 2.00 8.66
CA VAL A 100 -5.58 3.22 7.91
C VAL A 100 -6.83 2.98 7.06
N PRO A 101 -7.91 3.74 7.26
CA PRO A 101 -9.10 3.63 6.43
C PRO A 101 -8.75 3.81 4.95
N PRO A 102 -9.26 2.96 4.04
CA PRO A 102 -9.11 3.15 2.61
C PRO A 102 -9.56 4.57 2.24
N GLY A 103 -8.66 5.38 1.69
CA GLY A 103 -8.93 6.79 1.42
C GLY A 103 -8.05 7.80 2.15
N LEU A 104 -7.43 7.41 3.28
CA LEU A 104 -6.68 8.34 4.13
C LEU A 104 -5.15 8.30 3.93
N ASN A 105 -4.67 7.54 2.95
CA ASN A 105 -3.27 7.50 2.57
C ASN A 105 -2.95 8.82 1.85
N LYS A 106 -2.69 9.88 2.61
CA LYS A 106 -2.21 11.15 2.06
C LYS A 106 -0.77 10.96 1.55
N SER A 107 -0.60 10.24 0.46
CA SER A 107 0.55 10.45 -0.41
C SER A 107 0.41 11.87 -0.91
N SER A 108 1.29 12.76 -0.45
CA SER A 108 1.33 14.14 -0.90
C SER A 108 1.32 14.14 -2.43
N SER A 109 0.21 14.59 -3.02
CA SER A 109 0.07 14.82 -4.45
C SER A 109 1.01 15.95 -4.85
N GLN A 110 2.32 15.70 -4.86
CA GLN A 110 3.26 16.56 -5.52
C GLN A 110 2.96 16.41 -7.01
N VAL A 111 2.29 17.42 -7.56
CA VAL A 111 2.15 17.60 -9.00
C VAL A 111 3.54 17.49 -9.59
N PHE A 112 3.78 16.45 -10.39
CA PHE A 112 5.04 16.29 -11.10
C PHE A 112 5.19 17.49 -12.03
N THR A 113 6.15 18.36 -11.71
CA THR A 113 6.53 19.49 -12.56
C THR A 113 7.81 19.08 -13.29
N PRO A 114 7.76 18.85 -14.62
CA PRO A 114 8.97 18.60 -15.39
C PRO A 114 9.93 19.78 -15.23
N ASN A 115 11.19 19.50 -14.91
CA ASN A 115 12.23 20.53 -14.88
C ASN A 115 12.48 21.02 -16.32
N GLU A 116 12.10 22.28 -16.60
CA GLU A 116 12.25 22.89 -17.92
C GLU A 116 13.72 23.14 -18.32
N GLU A 117 14.66 23.13 -17.36
CA GLU A 117 16.09 23.33 -17.62
C GLU A 117 16.84 22.05 -18.10
N ALA A 118 16.16 20.91 -18.18
CA ALA A 118 16.76 19.63 -18.57
C ALA A 118 16.55 19.26 -20.06
N VAL A 119 16.27 20.26 -20.92
CA VAL A 119 16.17 20.11 -22.38
C VAL A 119 17.47 20.53 -23.05
#